data_AF-A0A2D8PUD3-F1
#
_entry.id   AF-A0A2D8PUD3-F1
#
_cell.length_a   1.000
_cell.length_b   1.000
_cell.length_c   1.000
_cell.angle_alpha   90.00
_cell.angle_beta   90.00
_cell.angle_gamma   90.00
#
_symmetry.space_group_name_H-M   'P 1'
#
loop_
_entity.id
_entity.type
_entity.pdbx_description
1 polymer ?
#
loop_
_entity_poly.entity_id
_entity_poly.type
_entity_poly.pdbx_seq_one_letter_code
_entity_poly.pdbx_strand_id
1 'polypeptide(L)'
;MGLIVVDYLQLLQSSARGREQNRVQEISEITRGLKTLAKELEVPVIALSQLSRAVEQREEKRPQLADLRESGTIEQDADVVMFIYRDEYYLQRAEPSRKADETTEGLNQRYMVWEEAMAQVRGRAEVIIAKQRHGPTGTVNLRFYPEATKFDNLEDEDDLNGRPGSRVRGVPGGPDAAPQSGDVPF
;
A
#
# COMPACT_ATOMS: atom_id res chain seq x y z
N MET A 1 -5.45 23.63 12.59
CA MET A 1 -4.60 22.81 11.69
C MET A 1 -5.32 21.47 11.49
N GLY A 2 -5.31 20.87 10.30
CA GLY A 2 -6.17 19.70 10.00
C GLY A 2 -5.42 18.41 9.65
N LEU A 3 -4.09 18.45 9.47
CA LEU A 3 -3.23 17.32 9.12
C LEU A 3 -1.78 17.65 9.50
N ILE A 4 -1.04 16.65 9.98
CA ILE A 4 0.41 16.73 10.19
C ILE A 4 1.08 15.69 9.29
N VAL A 5 2.15 16.09 8.60
CA VAL A 5 2.95 15.19 7.77
C VAL A 5 4.40 15.23 8.25
N VAL A 6 4.98 14.05 8.45
CA VAL A 6 6.39 13.85 8.85
C VAL A 6 7.10 13.07 7.75
N ASP A 7 8.06 13.71 7.09
CA ASP A 7 8.92 13.11 6.07
C ASP A 7 10.39 13.19 6.53
N TYR A 8 11.02 12.11 7.02
CA TYR A 8 10.52 10.75 7.27
C TYR A 8 11.01 10.27 8.65
N LEU A 9 10.36 9.23 9.22
CA LEU A 9 10.56 8.76 10.60
C LEU A 9 12.04 8.55 10.98
N GLN A 10 12.84 8.06 10.04
CA GLN A 10 14.23 7.72 10.29
C GLN A 10 15.14 8.95 10.52
N LEU A 11 14.68 10.17 10.23
CA LEU A 11 15.41 11.40 10.55
C LEU A 11 15.08 11.97 11.93
N LEU A 12 13.98 11.50 12.55
CA LEU A 12 13.63 11.90 13.90
C LEU A 12 14.62 11.30 14.89
N GLN A 13 15.04 12.13 15.85
CA GLN A 13 15.93 11.74 16.93
C GLN A 13 15.14 11.71 18.24
N SER A 14 15.33 10.68 19.07
CA SER A 14 14.84 10.76 20.44
C SER A 14 15.64 11.81 21.22
N SER A 15 14.96 12.57 22.07
CA SER A 15 15.57 13.62 22.91
C SER A 15 16.53 13.07 23.99
N ALA A 16 16.73 11.76 24.07
CA ALA A 16 17.62 11.13 25.03
C ALA A 16 19.09 11.23 24.57
N ARG A 17 19.77 12.30 25.00
CA ARG A 17 21.24 12.43 24.92
C ARG A 17 21.89 11.37 25.81
N GLY A 18 22.16 10.17 25.29
CA GLY A 18 23.03 9.23 25.98
C GLY A 18 22.81 7.77 25.62
N ARG A 19 23.90 7.15 25.14
CA ARG A 19 24.10 5.75 24.74
C ARG A 19 23.44 5.38 23.41
N GLU A 20 24.13 4.48 22.70
CA GLU A 20 23.60 3.70 21.57
C GLU A 20 22.29 3.04 22.00
N GLN A 21 21.18 3.76 21.88
CA GLN A 21 19.87 3.16 22.00
C GLN A 21 19.70 2.26 20.78
N ASN A 22 19.20 1.06 21.04
CA ASN A 22 18.77 0.18 19.98
C ASN A 22 17.74 0.93 19.13
N ARG A 23 18.01 1.05 17.83
CA ARG A 23 17.18 1.83 16.90
C ARG A 23 15.69 1.43 16.98
N VAL A 24 15.42 0.15 17.22
CA VAL A 24 14.08 -0.42 17.50
C VAL A 24 13.35 0.39 18.57
N GLN A 25 14.02 0.69 19.67
CA GLN A 25 13.45 1.39 20.80
C GLN A 25 13.21 2.87 20.47
N GLU A 26 14.12 3.49 19.73
CA GLU A 26 13.97 4.88 19.26
C GLU A 26 12.74 5.03 18.37
N ILE A 27 12.58 4.18 17.35
CA ILE A 27 11.41 4.21 16.47
C ILE A 27 10.13 3.95 17.26
N SER A 28 10.18 3.02 18.21
CA SER A 28 9.05 2.70 19.08
C SER A 28 8.59 3.89 19.94
N GLU A 29 9.53 4.70 20.44
CA GLU A 29 9.21 5.90 21.21
C GLU A 29 8.63 6.99 20.30
N ILE A 30 9.21 7.17 19.11
CA ILE A 30 8.75 8.12 18.11
C ILE A 30 7.30 7.82 17.69
N THR A 31 6.99 6.57 17.32
CA THR A 31 5.64 6.20 16.83
C THR A 31 4.58 6.36 17.91
N ARG A 32 4.89 5.98 19.15
CA ARG A 32 4.01 6.23 20.30
C ARG A 32 3.81 7.72 20.56
N GLY A 33 4.88 8.50 20.51
CA GLY A 33 4.81 9.96 20.65
C GLY A 33 3.92 10.60 19.59
N LEU A 34 4.07 10.21 18.33
CA LEU A 34 3.22 10.67 17.22
C LEU A 34 1.76 10.26 17.41
N LYS A 35 1.49 9.04 17.90
CA LYS A 35 0.13 8.58 18.18
C LYS A 35 -0.52 9.35 19.32
N THR A 36 0.23 9.67 20.38
CA THR A 36 -0.24 10.52 21.47
C THR A 36 -0.54 11.92 20.96
N LEU A 37 0.39 12.52 20.20
CA LEU A 37 0.21 13.84 19.59
C LEU A 37 -1.03 13.91 18.70
N ALA A 38 -1.26 12.89 17.87
CA ALA A 38 -2.44 12.79 17.01
C ALA A 38 -3.75 12.82 17.82
N LYS A 39 -3.77 12.14 18.98
CA LYS A 39 -4.93 12.10 19.87
C LYS A 39 -5.13 13.40 20.64
N GLU A 40 -4.05 13.99 21.14
CA GLU A 40 -4.11 15.24 21.92
C GLU A 40 -4.55 16.43 21.07
N LEU A 41 -4.05 16.50 19.84
CA LEU A 41 -4.39 17.58 18.91
C LEU A 41 -5.65 17.29 18.09
N GLU A 42 -6.20 16.08 18.19
CA GLU A 42 -7.34 15.59 17.41
C GLU A 42 -7.15 15.76 15.89
N VAL A 43 -5.92 15.55 15.39
CA VAL A 43 -5.58 15.65 13.97
C VAL A 43 -4.94 14.37 13.45
N PRO A 44 -5.22 13.97 12.19
CA PRO A 44 -4.48 12.90 11.54
C PRO A 44 -2.98 13.24 11.43
N VAL A 45 -2.15 12.23 11.69
CA VAL A 45 -0.68 12.31 11.50
C VAL A 45 -0.28 11.26 10.48
N ILE A 46 0.34 11.71 9.39
CA ILE A 46 0.96 10.83 8.38
C ILE A 46 2.46 10.88 8.59
N ALA A 47 3.06 9.72 8.79
CA ALA A 47 4.50 9.59 8.87
C ALA A 47 5.02 8.70 7.74
N LEU A 48 5.99 9.21 6.97
CA LEU A 48 6.65 8.44 5.93
C LEU A 48 7.77 7.60 6.55
N SER A 49 7.92 6.38 6.06
CA SER A 49 8.99 5.47 6.45
C SER A 49 9.62 4.87 5.21
N GLN A 50 10.95 4.91 5.16
CA GLN A 50 11.70 4.22 4.12
C GLN A 50 11.79 2.73 4.41
N LEU A 51 11.55 1.91 3.37
CA LEU A 51 11.66 0.46 3.46
C LEU A 51 13.11 -0.01 3.54
N SER A 52 13.29 -1.20 4.11
CA SER A 52 14.54 -1.94 4.01
C SER A 52 14.91 -2.23 2.54
N ARG A 53 16.20 -2.14 2.20
CA ARG A 53 16.73 -2.56 0.88
C ARG A 53 16.51 -4.05 0.59
N ALA A 54 16.20 -4.86 1.60
CA ALA A 54 15.90 -6.29 1.43
C ALA A 54 14.71 -6.53 0.47
N VAL A 55 13.77 -5.59 0.37
CA VAL A 55 12.65 -5.65 -0.59
C VAL A 55 13.13 -5.82 -2.04
N GLU A 56 14.26 -5.21 -2.40
CA GLU A 56 14.78 -5.23 -3.76
C GLU A 56 15.45 -6.57 -4.14
N GLN A 57 15.80 -7.38 -3.14
CA GLN A 57 16.46 -8.68 -3.33
C GLN A 57 15.45 -9.83 -3.51
N ARG A 58 14.16 -9.59 -3.21
CA ARG A 58 13.10 -10.57 -3.39
C ARG A 58 12.71 -10.67 -4.86
N GLU A 59 12.24 -11.86 -5.26
CA GLU A 59 11.62 -12.05 -6.58
C GLU A 59 10.36 -11.19 -6.69
N GLU A 60 9.47 -11.32 -5.71
CA GLU A 60 8.33 -10.43 -5.55
C GLU A 60 8.79 -9.16 -4.79
N LYS A 61 8.86 -8.04 -5.50
CA LYS A 61 9.30 -6.74 -4.96
C LYS A 61 8.17 -5.94 -4.32
N ARG A 62 7.00 -6.57 -4.16
CA ARG A 62 5.82 -5.95 -3.56
C ARG A 62 6.05 -5.72 -2.06
N PRO A 63 5.96 -4.48 -1.56
CA PRO A 63 6.19 -4.18 -0.15
C PRO A 63 5.24 -4.92 0.78
N GLN A 64 5.77 -5.35 1.93
CA GLN A 64 5.03 -6.00 3.00
C GLN A 64 5.39 -5.40 4.36
N LEU A 65 4.59 -5.68 5.39
CA LEU A 65 4.83 -5.16 6.75
C LEU A 65 6.22 -5.50 7.29
N ALA A 66 6.76 -6.68 6.96
CA ALA A 66 8.11 -7.08 7.33
C ALA A 66 9.24 -6.23 6.71
N ASP A 67 8.95 -5.46 5.66
CA ASP A 67 9.94 -4.56 5.03
C ASP A 67 10.12 -3.23 5.78
N LEU A 68 9.14 -2.86 6.63
CA LEU A 68 9.33 -1.79 7.59
C LEU A 68 10.36 -2.27 8.61
N ARG A 69 11.51 -1.61 8.68
CA ARG A 69 12.47 -1.90 9.75
C ARG A 69 11.74 -1.77 11.09
N GLU A 70 11.93 -2.76 11.96
CA GLU A 70 11.43 -2.67 13.33
C GLU A 70 9.88 -2.66 13.35
N SER A 71 9.28 -3.27 12.31
CA SER A 71 7.85 -3.27 11.98
C SER A 71 6.92 -3.60 13.14
N GLY A 72 7.35 -4.43 14.09
CA GLY A 72 6.50 -4.87 15.19
C GLY A 72 5.85 -3.72 15.95
N THR A 73 6.56 -2.61 16.18
CA THR A 73 5.98 -1.47 16.92
C THR A 73 5.18 -0.53 16.01
N ILE A 74 5.67 -0.24 14.80
CA ILE A 74 4.93 0.57 13.82
C ILE A 74 3.58 -0.09 13.51
N GLU A 75 3.60 -1.40 13.28
CA GLU A 75 2.42 -2.20 13.01
C GLU A 75 1.47 -2.19 14.21
N GLN A 76 1.92 -2.12 15.46
CA GLN A 76 1.02 -2.03 16.61
C GLN A 76 0.40 -0.64 16.75
N ASP A 77 1.21 0.41 16.63
CA ASP A 77 0.84 1.79 16.95
C ASP A 77 0.01 2.47 15.85
N ALA A 78 0.31 2.20 14.58
CA ALA A 78 -0.35 2.87 13.45
C ALA A 78 -1.79 2.38 13.27
N ASP A 79 -2.76 3.27 13.02
CA ASP A 79 -4.12 2.83 12.68
C ASP A 79 -4.21 2.28 11.25
N VAL A 80 -3.42 2.85 10.34
CA VAL A 80 -3.37 2.50 8.93
C VAL A 80 -1.90 2.43 8.49
N VAL A 81 -1.55 1.41 7.71
CA VAL A 81 -0.25 1.30 7.04
C VAL A 81 -0.50 1.15 5.54
N MET A 82 0.11 2.04 4.75
CA MET A 82 0.02 2.04 3.29
C MET A 82 1.41 1.92 2.68
N PHE A 83 1.52 1.17 1.59
CA PHE A 83 2.69 1.14 0.73
C PHE A 83 2.35 1.70 -0.64
N ILE A 84 3.35 2.33 -1.28
CA ILE A 84 3.28 2.72 -2.68
C ILE A 84 4.11 1.71 -3.47
N TYR A 85 3.51 1.10 -4.48
CA TYR A 85 4.17 0.16 -5.38
C TYR A 85 3.99 0.61 -6.83
N ARG A 86 5.06 0.50 -7.62
CA ARG A 86 5.06 0.86 -9.05
C ARG A 86 5.70 -0.26 -9.83
N ASP A 87 4.89 -1.13 -10.40
CA ASP A 87 5.39 -2.30 -11.13
C ASP A 87 6.23 -1.89 -12.37
N GLU A 88 5.80 -0.82 -13.06
CA GLU A 88 6.56 -0.16 -14.14
C GLU A 88 8.03 0.10 -13.76
N TYR A 89 8.30 0.58 -12.54
CA TYR A 89 9.67 0.89 -12.11
C TYR A 89 10.56 -0.36 -12.07
N TYR A 90 10.00 -1.50 -11.67
CA TYR A 90 10.73 -2.75 -11.57
C TYR A 90 10.88 -3.43 -12.93
N LEU A 91 9.84 -3.38 -13.76
CA LEU A 91 9.87 -3.93 -15.12
C LEU A 91 10.82 -3.16 -16.03
N GLN A 92 10.86 -1.82 -15.95
CA GLN A 92 11.85 -1.02 -16.69
C GLN A 92 13.30 -1.43 -16.36
N ARG A 93 13.59 -1.74 -15.09
CA ARG A 93 14.92 -2.21 -14.67
C ARG A 93 15.24 -3.65 -15.11
N ALA A 94 14.22 -4.42 -15.47
CA ALA A 94 14.32 -5.79 -15.94
C ALA A 94 14.28 -5.88 -17.47
N GLU A 95 14.49 -4.76 -18.19
CA GLU A 95 14.57 -4.73 -19.64
C GLU A 95 15.53 -5.83 -20.16
N PRO A 96 15.08 -6.71 -21.08
CA PRO A 96 15.93 -7.74 -21.63
C PRO A 96 17.17 -7.14 -22.27
N SER A 97 18.36 -7.58 -21.86
CA SER A 97 19.60 -7.28 -22.56
C SER A 97 20.08 -8.49 -23.35
N ARG A 98 20.87 -8.24 -24.40
CA ARG A 98 21.45 -9.32 -25.23
C ARG A 98 22.40 -10.16 -24.40
N LYS A 99 22.17 -11.47 -24.35
CA LYS A 99 23.11 -12.44 -23.74
C LYS A 99 24.13 -12.92 -24.79
N ALA A 100 25.32 -13.31 -24.33
CA ALA A 100 26.44 -13.68 -25.20
C ALA A 100 26.10 -14.83 -26.18
N ASP A 101 25.35 -15.84 -25.72
CA ASP A 101 25.03 -17.05 -26.48
C ASP A 101 23.59 -17.07 -27.03
N GLU A 102 22.91 -15.93 -27.06
CA GLU A 102 21.49 -15.85 -27.41
C GLU A 102 21.28 -15.49 -28.89
N THR A 103 20.34 -16.20 -29.52
CA THR A 103 19.91 -15.90 -30.88
C THR A 103 19.13 -14.59 -30.94
N THR A 104 19.15 -13.93 -32.10
CA THR A 104 18.34 -12.72 -32.31
C THR A 104 16.84 -13.00 -32.10
N GLU A 105 16.38 -14.17 -32.51
CA GLU A 105 15.00 -14.61 -32.29
C GLU A 105 14.67 -14.77 -30.80
N GLY A 106 15.55 -15.39 -30.01
CA GLY A 106 15.36 -15.53 -28.56
C GLY A 106 15.32 -14.18 -27.83
N LEU A 107 16.18 -13.25 -28.24
CA LEU A 107 16.17 -11.87 -27.72
C LEU A 107 14.85 -11.17 -28.07
N ASN A 108 14.44 -11.20 -29.33
CA ASN A 108 13.19 -10.59 -29.79
C ASN A 108 11.97 -11.15 -29.06
N GLN A 109 11.93 -12.47 -28.82
CA GLN A 109 10.85 -13.10 -28.07
C GLN A 109 10.73 -12.57 -26.64
N ARG A 110 11.86 -12.42 -25.93
CA ARG A 110 11.87 -11.85 -24.57
C ARG A 110 11.45 -10.38 -24.58
N TYR A 111 11.88 -9.60 -25.58
CA TYR A 111 11.46 -8.22 -25.74
C TYR A 111 9.95 -8.09 -25.97
N MET A 112 9.34 -8.91 -26.82
CA MET A 112 7.89 -8.87 -27.07
C MET A 112 7.10 -9.14 -25.78
N VAL A 113 7.49 -10.16 -25.00
CA VAL A 113 6.85 -10.48 -23.71
C VAL A 113 7.02 -9.33 -22.71
N TRP A 114 8.23 -8.74 -22.64
CA TRP A 114 8.50 -7.61 -21.76
C TRP A 114 7.71 -6.37 -22.17
N GLU A 115 7.60 -6.09 -23.48
CA GLU A 115 6.85 -4.94 -24.01
C GLU A 115 5.36 -5.06 -23.69
N GLU A 116 4.78 -6.26 -23.87
CA GLU A 116 3.39 -6.54 -23.51
C GLU A 116 3.16 -6.34 -21.99
N ALA A 117 4.04 -6.89 -21.15
CA ALA A 117 3.95 -6.70 -19.70
C ALA A 117 4.10 -5.21 -19.31
N MET A 118 5.04 -4.49 -19.93
CA MET A 118 5.30 -3.08 -19.69
C MET A 118 4.10 -2.21 -20.09
N ALA A 119 3.42 -2.55 -21.19
CA ALA A 119 2.21 -1.84 -21.63
C ALA A 119 1.07 -1.91 -20.61
N GLN A 120 0.93 -3.03 -19.89
CA GLN A 120 -0.13 -3.22 -18.87
C GLN A 120 0.08 -2.39 -17.60
N VAL A 121 1.33 -2.10 -17.25
CA VAL A 121 1.69 -1.41 -16.00
C VAL A 121 2.08 0.05 -16.20
N ARG A 122 2.23 0.49 -17.45
CA ARG A 122 2.75 1.82 -17.80
C ARG A 122 1.92 2.93 -17.18
N GLY A 123 2.56 3.82 -16.44
CA GLY A 123 1.90 4.94 -15.76
C GLY A 123 0.89 4.50 -14.71
N ARG A 124 0.96 3.26 -14.21
CA ARG A 124 0.13 2.77 -13.10
C ARG A 124 0.95 2.72 -11.81
N ALA A 125 0.27 2.99 -10.71
CA ALA A 125 0.80 2.78 -9.37
C ALA A 125 -0.27 2.14 -8.49
N GLU A 126 0.16 1.45 -7.44
CA GLU A 126 -0.69 0.83 -6.45
C GLU A 126 -0.44 1.49 -5.09
N VAL A 127 -1.53 1.79 -4.38
CA VAL A 127 -1.51 2.04 -2.94
C VAL A 127 -2.03 0.80 -2.24
N ILE A 128 -1.15 0.11 -1.55
CA ILE A 128 -1.45 -1.14 -0.83
C ILE A 128 -1.77 -0.79 0.61
N ILE A 129 -3.02 -0.98 1.03
CA ILE A 129 -3.45 -0.83 2.42
C ILE A 129 -3.13 -2.14 3.14
N ALA A 130 -1.93 -2.22 3.73
CA ALA A 130 -1.42 -3.41 4.39
C ALA A 130 -1.98 -3.60 5.81
N LYS A 131 -2.36 -2.51 6.48
CA LYS A 131 -3.04 -2.54 7.77
C LYS A 131 -4.17 -1.51 7.79
N GLN A 132 -5.32 -1.88 8.36
CA GLN A 132 -6.38 -0.96 8.71
C GLN A 132 -7.10 -1.42 9.98
N ARG A 133 -7.02 -0.63 11.07
CA ARG A 133 -7.51 -1.03 12.40
C ARG A 133 -9.04 -1.24 12.48
N HIS A 134 -9.79 -0.53 11.65
CA HIS A 134 -11.26 -0.47 11.70
C HIS A 134 -11.92 -0.73 10.34
N GLY A 135 -11.24 -1.45 9.44
CA GLY A 135 -11.73 -1.64 8.08
C GLY A 135 -10.91 -2.65 7.29
N PRO A 136 -11.30 -2.93 6.05
CA PRO A 136 -10.61 -3.90 5.21
C PRO A 136 -9.22 -3.42 4.80
N THR A 137 -8.33 -4.37 4.58
CA THR A 137 -7.10 -4.17 3.80
C THR A 137 -7.41 -4.32 2.30
N GLY A 138 -6.52 -3.88 1.44
CA GLY A 138 -6.76 -3.93 0.00
C GLY A 138 -5.71 -3.19 -0.81
N THR A 139 -5.95 -3.07 -2.11
CA THR A 139 -5.09 -2.31 -3.04
C THR A 139 -5.95 -1.33 -3.81
N VAL A 140 -5.49 -0.09 -3.92
CA VAL A 140 -6.11 0.97 -4.72
C VAL A 140 -5.18 1.28 -5.88
N ASN A 141 -5.70 1.20 -7.11
CA ASN A 141 -4.95 1.52 -8.31
C ASN A 141 -5.03 3.02 -8.59
N LEU A 142 -3.90 3.62 -8.93
CA LEU A 142 -3.75 5.04 -9.25
C LEU A 142 -3.04 5.21 -10.59
N ARG A 143 -3.26 6.36 -11.21
CA ARG A 143 -2.41 6.85 -12.30
C ARG A 143 -1.15 7.49 -11.72
N PHE A 144 -0.01 7.28 -12.36
CA PHE A 144 1.24 7.94 -12.02
C PHE A 144 1.88 8.59 -13.25
N TYR A 145 2.21 9.88 -13.11
CA TYR A 145 2.87 10.70 -14.12
C TYR A 145 4.35 10.90 -13.72
N PRO A 146 5.30 10.12 -14.27
CA PRO A 146 6.70 10.16 -13.86
C PRO A 146 7.38 11.51 -14.09
N GLU A 147 6.99 12.25 -15.12
CA GLU A 147 7.51 13.58 -15.46
C GLU A 147 7.19 14.64 -14.40
N ALA A 148 6.09 14.47 -13.67
CA ALA A 148 5.63 15.39 -12.64
C ALA A 148 5.73 14.80 -11.22
N THR A 149 6.15 13.54 -11.08
CA THR A 149 6.13 12.79 -9.82
C THR A 149 4.75 12.83 -9.15
N LYS A 150 3.69 12.78 -9.96
CA LYS A 150 2.30 13.03 -9.55
C LYS A 150 1.48 11.74 -9.57
N PHE A 151 0.72 11.51 -8.51
CA PHE A 151 -0.34 10.51 -8.48
C PHE A 151 -1.69 11.17 -8.81
N ASP A 152 -2.54 10.46 -9.52
CA ASP A 152 -3.90 10.87 -9.83
C ASP A 152 -4.86 9.69 -9.72
N ASN A 153 -6.16 9.98 -9.69
CA ASN A 153 -7.17 8.92 -9.75
C ASN A 153 -7.00 8.17 -11.07
N LEU A 154 -7.03 6.84 -11.00
CA LEU A 154 -7.19 6.05 -12.21
C LEU A 154 -8.64 6.23 -12.62
N GLU A 155 -8.89 7.02 -13.67
CA GLU A 155 -10.22 7.10 -14.28
C GLU A 155 -10.63 5.67 -14.63
N ASP A 156 -11.76 5.21 -14.08
CA ASP A 156 -12.35 3.95 -14.51
C ASP A 156 -12.67 4.11 -16.00
N GLU A 157 -12.27 3.16 -16.85
CA GLU A 157 -12.66 3.16 -18.27
C GLU A 157 -14.20 3.19 -18.46
N ASP A 158 -14.96 2.94 -17.38
CA ASP A 158 -16.41 3.08 -17.31
C ASP A 158 -16.93 4.54 -17.35
N ASP A 159 -16.14 5.54 -16.92
CA ASP A 159 -16.57 6.95 -16.91
C ASP A 159 -16.59 7.58 -18.32
N LEU A 160 -15.84 7.01 -19.27
CA LEU A 160 -15.85 7.45 -20.67
C LEU A 160 -17.08 6.95 -21.45
N ASN A 161 -17.87 6.03 -20.90
CA ASN A 161 -19.05 5.45 -21.56
C ASN A 161 -20.40 5.88 -20.97
N GLY A 162 -20.43 6.88 -20.07
CA GLY A 162 -21.66 7.56 -19.66
C GLY A 162 -22.73 6.65 -19.04
N ARG A 163 -22.36 5.54 -18.40
CA ARG A 163 -23.32 4.67 -17.70
C ARG A 163 -23.39 5.09 -16.23
N PRO A 164 -24.56 5.52 -15.72
CA PRO A 164 -24.67 5.98 -14.33
C PRO A 164 -24.36 4.84 -13.37
N GLY A 165 -23.45 5.14 -12.42
CA GLY A 165 -22.77 4.18 -11.56
C GLY A 165 -23.67 3.16 -10.85
N SER A 166 -23.22 1.91 -10.87
CA SER A 166 -23.74 0.87 -9.98
C SER A 166 -23.32 1.17 -8.55
N ARG A 167 -24.22 1.87 -7.83
CA ARG A 167 -24.21 1.91 -6.36
C ARG A 167 -23.99 0.50 -5.82
N VAL A 168 -23.03 0.41 -4.90
CA VAL A 168 -22.80 -0.73 -4.00
C VAL A 168 -24.14 -1.28 -3.52
N ARG A 169 -24.50 -2.48 -4.01
CA ARG A 169 -25.69 -3.19 -3.58
C ARG A 169 -25.42 -3.71 -2.17
N GLY A 170 -26.05 -3.08 -1.18
CA GLY A 170 -26.11 -3.59 0.18
C GLY A 170 -26.60 -5.04 0.18
N VAL A 171 -25.91 -5.87 0.95
CA VAL A 171 -26.25 -7.26 1.22
C VAL A 171 -27.61 -7.30 1.92
N PRO A 172 -28.65 -7.96 1.38
CA PRO A 172 -29.87 -8.20 2.14
C PRO A 172 -29.60 -9.30 3.16
N GLY A 173 -29.95 -9.00 4.42
CA GLY A 173 -29.81 -9.90 5.57
C GLY A 173 -30.51 -11.25 5.37
N GLY A 174 -29.95 -12.25 6.06
CA GLY A 174 -30.42 -13.63 6.06
C GLY A 174 -31.86 -13.80 6.58
N PRO A 175 -32.49 -14.95 6.30
CA PRO A 175 -33.84 -15.23 6.72
C PRO A 175 -33.82 -15.81 8.14
N ASP A 176 -34.33 -15.06 9.12
CA ASP A 176 -34.83 -15.66 10.35
C ASP A 176 -35.91 -14.77 10.96
N ALA A 177 -37.17 -15.15 10.70
CA ALA A 177 -38.32 -14.78 11.52
C ALA A 177 -39.45 -15.77 11.23
N ALA A 178 -39.45 -16.86 12.01
CA ALA A 178 -40.59 -17.76 12.16
C ALA A 178 -41.81 -17.01 12.72
N PRO A 179 -43.03 -17.34 12.28
CA PRO A 179 -44.23 -16.99 13.02
C PRO A 179 -44.59 -18.11 14.01
N GLN A 180 -44.61 -17.79 15.30
CA GLN A 180 -45.25 -18.63 16.32
C GLN A 180 -46.75 -18.27 16.42
N SER A 181 -47.60 -19.30 16.50
CA SER A 181 -48.64 -19.52 17.52
C SER A 181 -49.87 -20.20 16.92
N GLY A 182 -50.33 -21.27 17.59
CA GLY A 182 -51.52 -22.03 17.24
C GLY A 182 -51.53 -23.36 17.98
N ASP A 183 -52.01 -23.32 19.23
CA ASP A 183 -52.15 -24.44 20.17
C ASP A 183 -53.15 -25.54 19.74
N VAL A 184 -52.86 -26.75 20.25
CA VAL A 184 -53.72 -27.90 20.66
C VAL A 184 -54.57 -28.70 19.63
N PRO A 185 -55.00 -29.96 19.94
CA PRO A 185 -54.42 -31.03 20.77
C PRO A 185 -54.47 -32.43 20.11
N PHE A 186 -53.76 -33.40 20.72
CA PHE A 186 -54.02 -34.85 20.94
C PHE A 186 -52.73 -35.67 20.86
#